data_AF-A0A1U7YLU4-F1
#
_entry.id   AF-A0A1U7YLU4-F1
#
_cell.length_a   1.000
_cell.length_b   1.000
_cell.length_c   1.000
_cell.angle_alpha   90.00
_cell.angle_beta   90.00
_cell.angle_gamma   90.00
#
_symmetry.space_group_name_H-M   'P 1'
#
loop_
_entity.id
_entity.type
_entity.pdbx_description
1 polymer ?
#
loop_
_entity_poly.entity_id
_entity_poly.type
_entity_poly.pdbx_seq_one_letter_code
_entity_poly.pdbx_strand_id
1 'polypeptide(L)'
;MHRRIKQVFTSVREHTCVSYAKIATIGGLHIVVKATSPDDIPLPDRYVFEILQIFAICPSSFGSFAVSFSRRFGKTRCWRVALKCLLLLHRLLRSLPDISPFREEFLLARSNSLVSLYPCNFKDFSSSASQDYTNFIRSYAHLLDESLDCFATQEKEIQEAKKSSENFIDRMDEVRLMLEFLPQLQNLIDRVLE
;
A
#
# COMPACT_ATOMS: atom_id res chain seq x y z
N MET A 1 -21.17 16.52 18.36
CA MET A 1 -21.04 15.31 19.19
C MET A 1 -20.67 14.06 18.38
N HIS A 2 -21.31 13.78 17.24
CA HIS A 2 -21.06 12.57 16.41
C HIS A 2 -19.62 12.38 15.90
N ARG A 3 -18.85 13.44 15.62
CA ARG A 3 -17.48 13.32 15.07
C ARG A 3 -16.49 12.70 16.07
N ARG A 4 -16.52 13.14 17.33
CA ARG A 4 -15.64 12.62 18.39
C ARG A 4 -15.94 11.15 18.70
N ILE A 5 -17.21 10.76 18.66
CA ILE A 5 -17.62 9.36 18.85
C ILE A 5 -17.07 8.48 17.72
N LYS A 6 -17.17 8.94 16.45
CA LYS A 6 -16.57 8.24 15.31
C LYS A 6 -15.06 8.08 15.46
N GLN A 7 -14.36 9.14 15.87
CA GLN A 7 -12.90 9.10 16.08
C GLN A 7 -12.51 8.06 17.13
N VAL A 8 -13.14 8.10 18.32
CA VAL A 8 -12.86 7.14 19.39
C VAL A 8 -13.18 5.72 18.95
N PHE A 9 -14.34 5.50 18.32
CA PHE A 9 -14.72 4.18 17.80
C PHE A 9 -13.71 3.64 16.78
N THR A 10 -13.25 4.50 15.85
CA THR A 10 -12.20 4.09 14.89
C THR A 10 -10.90 3.74 15.58
N SER A 11 -10.44 4.55 16.54
CA SER A 11 -9.22 4.28 17.29
C SER A 11 -9.32 2.93 18.02
N VAL A 12 -10.39 2.71 18.80
CA VAL A 12 -10.60 1.46 19.55
C VAL A 12 -10.64 0.26 18.61
N ARG A 13 -11.34 0.36 17.48
CA ARG A 13 -11.39 -0.71 16.49
C ARG A 13 -10.01 -1.06 15.94
N GLU A 14 -9.20 -0.05 15.59
CA GLU A 14 -7.86 -0.27 15.05
C GLU A 14 -6.92 -0.89 16.08
N HIS A 15 -6.95 -0.44 17.33
CA HIS A 15 -6.16 -1.02 18.41
C HIS A 15 -6.57 -2.47 18.72
N THR A 16 -7.87 -2.78 18.72
CA THR A 16 -8.36 -4.16 18.88
C THR A 16 -7.94 -5.05 17.73
N CYS A 17 -8.00 -4.56 16.48
CA CYS A 17 -7.50 -5.30 15.33
C CYS A 17 -6.03 -5.66 15.50
N VAL A 18 -5.18 -4.73 15.96
CA VAL A 18 -3.74 -4.97 16.22
C VAL A 18 -3.52 -5.91 17.41
N SER A 19 -4.32 -5.80 18.47
CA SER A 19 -4.22 -6.69 19.63
C SER A 19 -4.60 -8.13 19.28
N TYR A 20 -5.70 -8.31 18.54
CA TYR A 20 -6.14 -9.63 18.07
C TYR A 20 -5.09 -10.26 17.18
N ALA A 21 -4.57 -9.45 16.25
CA ALA A 21 -3.42 -9.75 15.46
C ALA A 21 -2.33 -10.39 16.35
N LYS A 22 -1.75 -9.66 17.31
CA LYS A 22 -0.62 -10.13 18.14
C LYS A 22 -0.80 -11.54 18.73
N ILE A 23 -2.03 -11.93 19.02
CA ILE A 23 -2.41 -13.20 19.63
C ILE A 23 -2.67 -14.31 18.58
N ALA A 24 -3.13 -13.95 17.38
CA ALA A 24 -3.37 -14.88 16.29
C ALA A 24 -2.05 -15.24 15.59
N THR A 25 -1.54 -16.45 15.87
CA THR A 25 -0.31 -16.99 15.28
C THR A 25 -0.56 -17.81 14.01
N ILE A 26 -1.82 -18.10 13.67
CA ILE A 26 -2.18 -19.03 12.58
C ILE A 26 -3.14 -18.32 11.60
N GLY A 27 -2.69 -18.11 10.36
CA GLY A 27 -3.46 -17.49 9.29
C GLY A 27 -2.74 -16.31 8.64
N GLY A 28 -2.74 -16.29 7.31
CA GLY A 28 -1.87 -15.47 6.45
C GLY A 28 -1.72 -13.99 6.85
N LEU A 29 -0.46 -13.57 6.87
CA LEU A 29 0.03 -12.19 6.87
C LEU A 29 -0.63 -11.23 7.88
N HIS A 30 -0.77 -11.71 9.11
CA HIS A 30 -0.91 -10.90 10.30
C HIS A 30 0.20 -9.80 10.40
N ILE A 31 1.36 -10.01 9.77
CA ILE A 31 2.42 -9.00 9.63
C ILE A 31 1.91 -7.69 9.02
N VAL A 32 0.95 -7.70 8.07
CA VAL A 32 0.36 -6.47 7.51
C VAL A 32 -0.32 -5.63 8.60
N VAL A 33 -1.09 -6.27 9.49
CA VAL A 33 -1.79 -5.56 10.57
C VAL A 33 -0.79 -4.98 11.58
N LYS A 34 0.27 -5.73 11.91
CA LYS A 34 1.38 -5.28 12.77
C LYS A 34 2.17 -4.12 12.18
N ALA A 35 2.41 -4.17 10.87
CA ALA A 35 3.12 -3.14 10.11
C ALA A 35 2.30 -1.85 9.96
N THR A 36 0.98 -1.97 9.99
CA THR A 36 0.03 -0.87 9.76
C THR A 36 -0.74 -0.52 11.04
N SER A 37 -0.06 -0.55 12.18
CA SER A 37 -0.63 -0.12 13.46
C SER A 37 -1.05 1.36 13.40
N PRO A 38 -2.11 1.77 14.13
CA PRO A 38 -2.64 3.14 14.07
C PRO A 38 -1.80 4.16 14.85
N ASP A 39 -0.62 3.78 15.35
CA ASP A 39 0.30 4.68 16.06
C ASP A 39 1.00 5.68 15.12
N ASP A 40 1.65 6.68 15.70
CA ASP A 40 2.42 7.70 14.97
C ASP A 40 3.80 7.20 14.51
N ILE A 41 4.18 5.96 14.85
CA ILE A 41 5.50 5.42 14.50
C ILE A 41 5.52 5.09 12.99
N PRO A 42 6.51 5.57 12.22
CA PRO A 42 6.59 5.26 10.80
C PRO A 42 6.73 3.74 10.56
N LEU A 43 6.35 3.28 9.37
CA LEU A 43 6.38 1.86 8.99
C LEU A 43 7.79 1.26 9.22
N PRO A 44 7.97 0.36 10.21
CA PRO A 44 9.30 -0.15 10.53
C PRO A 44 9.87 -1.05 9.43
N ASP A 45 11.14 -0.84 9.09
CA ASP A 45 11.87 -1.59 8.06
C ASP A 45 11.84 -3.11 8.28
N ARG A 46 11.85 -3.54 9.55
CA ARG A 46 11.82 -4.96 9.93
C ARG A 46 10.66 -5.71 9.28
N TYR A 47 9.48 -5.10 9.16
CA TYR A 47 8.31 -5.77 8.60
C TYR A 47 8.41 -5.89 7.08
N VAL A 48 9.00 -4.90 6.41
CA VAL A 48 9.28 -4.95 4.97
C VAL A 48 10.27 -6.08 4.70
N PHE A 49 11.36 -6.13 5.47
CA PHE A 49 12.35 -7.20 5.37
C PHE A 49 11.75 -8.59 5.62
N GLU A 50 10.95 -8.74 6.69
CA GLU A 50 10.29 -10.00 7.02
C GLU A 50 9.36 -10.47 5.90
N ILE A 51 8.57 -9.57 5.30
CA ILE A 51 7.72 -9.90 4.15
C ILE A 51 8.55 -10.29 2.93
N LEU A 52 9.63 -9.57 2.62
CA LEU A 52 10.51 -9.91 1.51
C LEU A 52 11.18 -11.28 1.70
N GLN A 53 11.57 -11.63 2.94
CA GLN A 53 12.09 -12.97 3.25
C GLN A 53 11.03 -14.05 3.02
N ILE A 54 9.78 -13.82 3.45
CA ILE A 54 8.66 -14.73 3.21
C ILE A 54 8.43 -14.91 1.70
N PHE A 55 8.47 -13.82 0.93
CA PHE A 55 8.33 -13.85 -0.52
C PHE A 55 9.45 -14.65 -1.20
N ALA A 56 10.69 -14.52 -0.72
CA ALA A 56 11.83 -15.26 -1.24
C ALA A 56 11.72 -16.77 -0.95
N ILE A 57 11.20 -17.16 0.22
CA ILE A 57 11.05 -18.57 0.63
C ILE A 57 9.80 -19.20 0.00
N CYS A 58 8.72 -18.43 -0.12
CA CYS A 58 7.40 -18.91 -0.50
C CYS A 58 6.72 -17.92 -1.46
N PRO A 59 6.98 -18.01 -2.78
CA PRO A 59 6.37 -17.12 -3.76
C PRO A 59 4.83 -17.17 -3.78
N SER A 60 4.20 -18.29 -3.42
CA SER A 60 2.74 -18.39 -3.31
C SER A 60 2.13 -17.49 -2.22
N SER A 61 2.96 -16.87 -1.37
CA SER A 61 2.52 -15.91 -0.37
C SER A 61 2.16 -14.52 -0.95
N PHE A 62 2.48 -14.23 -2.22
CA PHE A 62 2.10 -12.97 -2.88
C PHE A 62 0.57 -12.74 -2.87
N GLY A 63 -0.22 -13.73 -3.31
CA GLY A 63 -1.68 -13.64 -3.27
C GLY A 63 -2.23 -13.50 -1.84
N SER A 64 -1.61 -14.18 -0.87
CA SER A 64 -1.96 -14.04 0.55
C SER A 64 -1.68 -12.64 1.08
N PHE A 65 -0.57 -12.02 0.67
CA PHE A 65 -0.26 -10.62 0.97
C PHE A 65 -1.32 -9.70 0.35
N ALA A 66 -1.62 -9.86 -0.94
CA ALA A 66 -2.59 -9.00 -1.65
C ALA A 66 -3.96 -9.02 -0.97
N VAL A 67 -4.45 -10.22 -0.60
CA VAL A 67 -5.70 -10.37 0.15
C VAL A 67 -5.64 -9.69 1.52
N SER A 68 -4.54 -9.88 2.27
CA SER A 68 -4.37 -9.27 3.61
C SER A 68 -4.31 -7.74 3.52
N PHE A 69 -3.52 -7.21 2.59
CA PHE A 69 -3.42 -5.80 2.27
C PHE A 69 -4.79 -5.21 1.94
N SER A 70 -5.52 -5.81 1.00
CA SER A 70 -6.84 -5.35 0.59
C SER A 70 -7.83 -5.28 1.75
N ARG A 71 -7.87 -6.34 2.56
CA ARG A 71 -8.76 -6.40 3.71
C ARG A 71 -8.43 -5.31 4.72
N ARG A 72 -7.14 -5.03 4.96
CA ARG A 72 -6.68 -4.01 5.89
C ARG A 72 -6.98 -2.60 5.37
N PHE A 73 -6.58 -2.30 4.13
CA PHE A 73 -6.74 -0.99 3.51
C PHE A 73 -8.23 -0.66 3.22
N GLY A 74 -8.98 -1.60 2.67
CA GLY A 74 -10.39 -1.36 2.31
C GLY A 74 -11.33 -1.19 3.51
N LYS A 75 -10.96 -1.71 4.69
CA LYS A 75 -11.80 -1.65 5.91
C LYS A 75 -11.43 -0.54 6.88
N THR A 76 -10.23 0.03 6.78
CA THR A 76 -9.78 1.06 7.72
C THR A 76 -10.45 2.41 7.43
N ARG A 77 -10.61 3.19 8.50
CA ARG A 77 -11.04 4.59 8.45
C ARG A 77 -10.05 5.49 9.18
N CYS A 78 -8.83 4.98 9.43
CA CYS A 78 -7.74 5.70 10.07
C CYS A 78 -6.69 6.03 9.02
N TRP A 79 -6.39 7.31 8.82
CA TRP A 79 -5.44 7.73 7.80
C TRP A 79 -4.04 7.16 8.03
N ARG A 80 -3.59 6.99 9.28
CA ARG A 80 -2.28 6.41 9.61
C ARG A 80 -2.15 4.97 9.12
N VAL A 81 -3.19 4.18 9.37
CA VAL A 81 -3.26 2.78 8.92
C VAL A 81 -3.27 2.75 7.39
N ALA A 82 -4.12 3.57 6.77
CA ALA A 82 -4.20 3.64 5.31
C ALA A 82 -2.86 4.05 4.67
N LEU A 83 -2.18 5.05 5.25
CA LEU A 83 -0.89 5.52 4.79
C LEU A 83 0.16 4.42 4.90
N LYS A 84 0.26 3.75 6.06
CA LYS A 84 1.21 2.65 6.27
C LYS A 84 0.93 1.47 5.34
N CYS A 85 -0.34 1.19 5.00
CA CYS A 85 -0.66 0.20 3.98
C CYS A 85 -0.03 0.60 2.64
N LEU A 86 -0.33 1.80 2.13
CA LEU A 86 0.19 2.26 0.84
C LEU A 86 1.72 2.32 0.82
N LEU A 87 2.34 2.79 1.90
CA LEU A 87 3.80 2.77 2.08
C LEU A 87 4.36 1.35 2.04
N LEU A 88 3.71 0.39 2.69
CA LEU A 88 4.15 -1.00 2.67
C LEU A 88 4.10 -1.57 1.26
N LEU A 89 3.00 -1.35 0.53
CA LEU A 89 2.88 -1.77 -0.87
C LEU A 89 3.95 -1.12 -1.73
N HIS A 90 4.13 0.19 -1.65
CA HIS A 90 5.14 0.93 -2.39
C HIS A 90 6.54 0.37 -2.12
N ARG A 91 6.94 0.21 -0.86
CA ARG A 91 8.27 -0.29 -0.51
C ARG A 91 8.50 -1.70 -1.05
N LEU A 92 7.49 -2.56 -1.08
CA LEU A 92 7.58 -3.90 -1.67
C LEU A 92 7.70 -3.84 -3.19
N LEU A 93 6.92 -2.99 -3.87
CA LEU A 93 7.04 -2.77 -5.32
C LEU A 93 8.44 -2.29 -5.69
N ARG A 94 9.04 -1.38 -4.90
CA ARG A 94 10.40 -0.86 -5.15
C ARG A 94 11.51 -1.87 -4.84
N SER A 95 11.29 -2.76 -3.87
CA SER A 95 12.33 -3.71 -3.41
C SER A 95 12.35 -5.00 -4.22
N LEU A 96 11.23 -5.37 -4.83
CA LEU A 96 11.13 -6.56 -5.68
C LEU A 96 11.52 -6.21 -7.12
N PRO A 97 12.30 -7.07 -7.80
CA PRO A 97 12.62 -6.90 -9.22
C PRO A 97 11.36 -6.73 -10.07
N ASP A 98 11.46 -5.98 -11.18
CA ASP A 98 10.33 -5.72 -12.07
C ASP A 98 9.74 -7.03 -12.65
N ILE A 99 10.56 -8.07 -12.85
CA ILE A 99 10.16 -9.40 -13.33
C ILE A 99 9.48 -10.30 -12.27
N SER A 100 9.29 -9.78 -11.04
CA SER A 100 8.66 -10.55 -9.97
C SER A 100 7.15 -10.69 -10.21
N PRO A 101 6.55 -11.89 -10.07
CA PRO A 101 5.12 -12.10 -10.29
C PRO A 101 4.24 -11.41 -9.22
N PHE A 102 4.86 -10.73 -8.24
CA PHE A 102 4.15 -9.95 -7.22
C PHE A 102 3.20 -8.92 -7.83
N ARG A 103 3.62 -8.22 -8.90
CA ARG A 103 2.79 -7.21 -9.59
C ARG A 103 1.60 -7.88 -10.28
N GLU A 104 1.84 -8.98 -11.00
CA GLU A 104 0.80 -9.77 -11.67
C GLU A 104 -0.23 -10.29 -10.66
N GLU A 105 0.20 -10.86 -9.54
CA GLU A 105 -0.68 -11.33 -8.46
C GLU A 105 -1.54 -10.20 -7.89
N PHE A 106 -0.98 -8.99 -7.77
CA PHE A 106 -1.71 -7.83 -7.31
C PHE A 106 -2.72 -7.33 -8.34
N LEU A 107 -2.39 -7.40 -9.63
CA LEU A 107 -3.30 -7.11 -10.75
C LEU A 107 -4.43 -8.16 -10.86
N LEU A 108 -4.13 -9.43 -10.60
CA LEU A 108 -5.13 -10.49 -10.49
C LEU A 108 -6.05 -10.26 -9.29
N ALA A 109 -5.52 -9.81 -8.16
CA ALA A 109 -6.35 -9.43 -7.03
C ALA A 109 -7.23 -8.21 -7.36
N ARG A 110 -6.74 -7.26 -8.18
CA ARG A 110 -7.52 -6.13 -8.70
C ARG A 110 -8.64 -6.57 -9.66
N SER A 111 -8.35 -7.43 -10.62
CA SER A 111 -9.34 -7.93 -11.58
C SER A 111 -10.46 -8.74 -10.91
N ASN A 112 -10.13 -9.46 -9.84
CA ASN A 112 -11.09 -10.16 -8.98
C ASN A 112 -11.82 -9.24 -7.98
N SER A 113 -11.66 -7.91 -8.09
CA SER A 113 -12.26 -6.91 -7.18
C SER A 113 -11.88 -7.10 -5.71
N LEU A 114 -10.76 -7.77 -5.43
CA LEU A 114 -10.23 -7.92 -4.07
C LEU A 114 -9.47 -6.66 -3.65
N VAL A 115 -8.73 -6.03 -4.57
CA VAL A 115 -8.04 -4.74 -4.36
C VAL A 115 -8.71 -3.66 -5.22
N SER A 116 -8.92 -2.47 -4.66
CA SER A 116 -9.27 -1.28 -5.46
C SER A 116 -8.46 -0.09 -4.96
N LEU A 117 -7.39 0.23 -5.68
CA LEU A 117 -6.58 1.43 -5.47
C LEU A 117 -7.14 2.60 -6.28
N TYR A 118 -7.70 2.35 -7.46
CA TYR A 118 -8.48 3.32 -8.22
C TYR A 118 -9.81 2.71 -8.75
N PRO A 119 -10.96 3.38 -8.55
CA PRO A 119 -11.18 4.55 -7.70
C PRO A 119 -11.07 4.22 -6.19
N CYS A 120 -10.29 5.01 -5.43
CA CYS A 120 -10.12 4.81 -3.98
C CYS A 120 -11.30 5.38 -3.17
N ASN A 121 -12.06 4.51 -2.50
CA ASN A 121 -13.22 4.89 -1.68
C ASN A 121 -12.89 5.21 -0.20
N PHE A 122 -11.60 5.36 0.13
CA PHE A 122 -11.17 5.69 1.49
C PHE A 122 -11.77 7.01 1.99
N LYS A 123 -12.08 7.08 3.29
CA LYS A 123 -12.45 8.30 4.02
C LYS A 123 -11.92 8.19 5.45
N ASP A 124 -11.14 9.17 5.88
CA ASP A 124 -10.65 9.26 7.26
C ASP A 124 -11.77 9.70 8.20
N PHE A 125 -11.89 9.01 9.33
CA PHE A 125 -12.74 9.40 10.45
C PHE A 125 -11.96 9.52 11.77
N SER A 126 -10.63 9.34 11.73
CA SER A 126 -9.79 9.32 12.92
C SER A 126 -9.24 10.70 13.30
N SER A 127 -9.10 11.63 12.37
CA SER A 127 -8.50 12.95 12.61
C SER A 127 -9.50 14.12 12.56
N SER A 128 -9.04 15.29 13.01
CA SER A 128 -9.71 16.58 12.84
C SER A 128 -9.52 17.17 11.43
N ALA A 129 -8.48 16.77 10.70
CA ALA A 129 -8.18 17.18 9.31
C ALA A 129 -8.55 16.06 8.31
N SER A 130 -9.69 15.41 8.53
CA SER A 130 -10.08 14.19 7.82
C SER A 130 -10.16 14.34 6.30
N GLN A 131 -10.46 15.53 5.79
CA GLN A 131 -10.57 15.76 4.35
C GLN A 131 -9.20 15.75 3.66
N ASP A 132 -8.21 16.42 4.25
CA ASP A 132 -6.86 16.54 3.68
C ASP A 132 -6.19 15.18 3.61
N TYR A 133 -6.25 14.42 4.71
CA TYR A 133 -5.76 13.05 4.75
C TYR A 133 -6.52 12.13 3.79
N THR A 134 -7.84 12.30 3.64
CA THR A 134 -8.61 11.52 2.67
C THR A 134 -8.14 11.80 1.25
N ASN A 135 -7.96 13.08 0.89
CA ASN A 135 -7.51 13.47 -0.44
C ASN A 135 -6.11 12.91 -0.72
N PHE A 136 -5.17 13.10 0.21
CA PHE A 136 -3.81 12.60 0.09
C PHE A 136 -3.76 11.08 -0.12
N ILE A 137 -4.47 10.31 0.70
CA ILE A 137 -4.52 8.85 0.59
C ILE A 137 -5.08 8.40 -0.76
N ARG A 138 -6.11 9.08 -1.28
CA ARG A 138 -6.69 8.75 -2.59
C ARG A 138 -5.72 9.05 -3.73
N SER A 139 -5.05 10.21 -3.69
CA SER A 139 -4.04 10.56 -4.68
C SER A 139 -2.87 9.57 -4.65
N TYR A 140 -2.41 9.18 -3.46
CA TYR A 140 -1.32 8.21 -3.35
C TYR A 140 -1.73 6.80 -3.81
N ALA A 141 -2.96 6.36 -3.48
CA ALA A 141 -3.49 5.10 -3.99
C ALA A 141 -3.56 5.11 -5.52
N HIS A 142 -4.00 6.22 -6.12
CA HIS A 142 -4.05 6.37 -7.58
C HIS A 142 -2.67 6.29 -8.22
N LEU A 143 -1.66 6.98 -7.66
CA LEU A 143 -0.28 6.91 -8.12
C LEU A 143 0.26 5.47 -8.12
N LEU A 144 -0.04 4.70 -7.06
CA LEU A 144 0.37 3.30 -6.99
C LEU A 144 -0.39 2.43 -8.00
N ASP A 145 -1.68 2.70 -8.23
CA ASP A 145 -2.47 2.02 -9.26
C ASP A 145 -1.87 2.23 -10.66
N GLU A 146 -1.55 3.49 -11.02
CA GLU A 146 -0.89 3.83 -12.29
C GLU A 146 0.48 3.14 -12.42
N SER A 147 1.25 3.11 -11.33
CA SER A 147 2.55 2.42 -11.34
C SER A 147 2.41 0.92 -11.66
N LEU A 148 1.36 0.24 -11.19
CA LEU A 148 1.15 -1.18 -11.47
C LEU A 148 0.81 -1.41 -12.95
N ASP A 149 0.01 -0.53 -13.55
CA ASP A 149 -0.42 -0.64 -14.95
C ASP A 149 0.70 -0.29 -15.94
N CYS A 150 1.61 0.64 -15.60
CA CYS A 150 2.81 0.95 -16.41
C CYS A 150 3.73 -0.27 -16.60
N PHE A 151 3.91 -1.11 -15.58
CA PHE A 151 4.76 -2.30 -15.71
C PHE A 151 4.05 -3.47 -16.40
N ALA A 152 2.73 -3.61 -16.21
CA ALA A 152 1.93 -4.63 -16.90
C ALA A 152 1.88 -4.43 -18.42
N THR A 153 1.94 -3.17 -18.87
CA THR A 153 2.02 -2.81 -20.28
C THR A 153 3.41 -3.07 -20.84
N GLN A 154 4.47 -2.87 -20.04
CA GLN A 154 5.85 -3.17 -20.44
C GLN A 154 6.10 -4.66 -20.75
N GLU A 155 5.56 -5.60 -19.97
CA GLU A 155 5.71 -7.05 -20.24
C GLU A 155 5.04 -7.48 -21.55
N LYS A 156 3.96 -6.79 -21.94
CA LYS A 156 3.24 -7.03 -23.21
C LYS A 156 3.91 -6.35 -24.39
N GLU A 157 4.39 -5.12 -24.23
CA GLU A 157 5.01 -4.34 -25.31
C GLU A 157 6.47 -4.75 -25.60
N ILE A 158 7.21 -5.31 -24.63
CA ILE A 158 8.53 -5.92 -24.91
C ILE A 158 8.38 -7.14 -25.85
N GLN A 159 7.22 -7.81 -25.83
CA GLN A 159 6.88 -8.88 -26.78
C GLN A 159 6.41 -8.33 -28.13
N GLU A 160 5.90 -7.10 -28.18
CA GLU A 160 5.34 -6.42 -29.36
C GLU A 160 6.14 -5.16 -29.77
N ALA A 161 7.40 -5.35 -30.16
CA ALA A 161 8.17 -4.49 -31.09
C ALA A 161 8.24 -2.96 -30.87
N LYS A 162 9.46 -2.49 -30.57
CA LYS A 162 10.15 -1.28 -31.08
C LYS A 162 9.33 -0.40 -32.07
N LYS A 163 8.57 0.60 -31.60
CA LYS A 163 8.29 1.82 -32.37
C LYS A 163 7.64 3.02 -31.64
N SER A 164 7.16 2.89 -30.41
CA SER A 164 6.58 4.01 -29.62
C SER A 164 7.28 4.24 -28.27
N SER A 165 8.53 3.78 -28.14
CA SER A 165 9.21 3.61 -26.86
C SER A 165 9.61 4.92 -26.16
N GLU A 166 9.82 6.02 -26.89
CA GLU A 166 10.39 7.25 -26.29
C GLU A 166 9.42 7.93 -25.31
N ASN A 167 8.20 8.28 -25.72
CA ASN A 167 7.22 8.93 -24.82
C ASN A 167 6.74 8.00 -23.68
N PHE A 168 6.86 6.68 -23.84
CA PHE A 168 6.48 5.70 -22.82
C PHE A 168 7.59 5.49 -21.79
N ILE A 169 8.85 5.37 -22.24
CA ILE A 169 10.02 5.36 -21.35
C ILE A 169 10.08 6.67 -20.55
N ASP A 170 9.79 7.82 -21.17
CA ASP A 170 9.83 9.13 -20.50
C ASP A 170 8.80 9.22 -19.35
N ARG A 171 7.58 8.69 -19.53
CA ARG A 171 6.57 8.58 -18.46
C ARG A 171 6.95 7.57 -17.38
N MET A 172 7.57 6.46 -17.76
CA MET A 172 8.06 5.47 -16.80
C MET A 172 9.20 6.01 -15.96
N ASP A 173 10.12 6.76 -16.57
CA ASP A 173 11.19 7.46 -15.88
C ASP A 173 10.57 8.55 -15.00
N GLU A 174 9.52 9.26 -15.41
CA GLU A 174 8.81 10.22 -14.56
C GLU A 174 8.16 9.55 -13.34
N VAL A 175 7.46 8.42 -13.49
CA VAL A 175 6.85 7.67 -12.37
C VAL A 175 7.94 7.06 -11.48
N ARG A 176 8.99 6.48 -12.06
CA ARG A 176 10.14 5.93 -11.33
C ARG A 176 10.85 7.03 -10.55
N LEU A 177 11.08 8.20 -11.17
CA LEU A 177 11.63 9.39 -10.53
C LEU A 177 10.69 9.87 -9.42
N MET A 178 9.37 9.94 -9.63
CA MET A 178 8.42 10.26 -8.56
C MET A 178 8.49 9.27 -7.39
N LEU A 179 8.68 7.97 -7.68
CA LEU A 179 8.90 6.95 -6.65
C LEU A 179 10.28 7.06 -5.98
N GLU A 180 11.30 7.56 -6.68
CA GLU A 180 12.65 7.83 -6.17
C GLU A 180 12.77 9.15 -5.40
N PHE A 181 11.94 10.15 -5.70
CA PHE A 181 11.83 11.44 -4.98
C PHE A 181 10.97 11.31 -3.70
N LEU A 182 10.21 10.22 -3.56
CA LEU A 182 9.39 9.94 -2.37
C LEU A 182 10.15 9.82 -1.02
N PRO A 183 11.46 9.49 -0.89
CA PRO A 183 12.18 9.59 0.38
C PRO A 183 12.18 11.02 0.96
N GLN A 184 12.06 12.04 0.11
CA GLN A 184 11.93 13.43 0.54
C GLN A 184 10.53 13.69 1.10
N LEU A 185 9.51 13.09 0.48
CA LEU A 185 8.14 13.05 1.01
C LEU A 185 8.06 12.19 2.27
N GLN A 186 8.84 11.12 2.40
CA GLN A 186 8.95 10.30 3.61
C GLN A 186 9.51 11.14 4.76
N ASN A 187 10.59 11.91 4.52
CA ASN A 187 11.10 12.90 5.47
C ASN A 187 10.10 14.01 5.82
N LEU A 188 9.19 14.33 4.90
CA LEU A 188 8.15 15.34 5.08
C LEU A 188 6.99 14.76 5.90
N ILE A 189 6.64 13.50 5.66
CA ILE A 189 5.67 12.72 6.44
C ILE A 189 6.20 12.47 7.85
N ASP A 190 7.47 12.07 8.00
CA ASP A 190 8.11 11.83 9.29
C ASP A 190 8.15 13.12 10.13
N ARG A 191 8.41 14.28 9.49
CA ARG A 191 8.32 15.60 10.14
C ARG A 191 6.90 16.06 10.48
N VAL A 192 5.88 15.54 9.79
CA VAL A 192 4.47 15.82 10.09
C VAL A 192 3.91 14.86 11.15
N LEU A 193 4.59 13.72 11.36
CA LEU A 193 4.25 12.72 12.37
C LEU A 193 4.92 12.96 13.74
N GLU A 194 5.92 13.84 13.83
CA GLU A 194 6.40 14.45 15.08
C GLU A 194 5.42 15.50 15.63
#